data_AF-A0A3B9C1L8-F1
#
_entry.id   AF-A0A3B9C1L8-F1
#
_cell.length_a   1.000
_cell.length_b   1.000
_cell.length_c   1.000
_cell.angle_alpha   90.00
_cell.angle_beta   90.00
_cell.angle_gamma   90.00
#
_symmetry.space_group_name_H-M   'P 1'
#
loop_
_entity.id
_entity.type
_entity.pdbx_description
1 polymer ?
#
loop_
_entity_poly.entity_id
_entity_poly.type
_entity_poly.pdbx_seq_one_letter_code
_entity_poly.pdbx_strand_id
1 'polypeptide(L)' 'MKKIFILCVLFIAAFQTQAQILPTANLTIFSEDGQRFFLIQNGERQNEQAQTNIRIEELPQPYYNSKIIFEDPSQKEIS' A
#
# COMPACT_ATOMS: atom_id res chain seq x y z
N MET A 1 30.55 27.47 26.38
CA MET A 1 30.62 27.00 24.97
C MET A 1 30.41 25.48 24.84
N LYS A 2 31.12 24.62 25.58
CA LYS A 2 30.94 23.15 25.52
C LYS A 2 29.51 22.64 25.79
N LYS A 3 28.78 23.27 26.74
CA LYS A 3 27.39 22.90 27.05
C LYS A 3 26.40 23.23 25.91
N ILE A 4 26.61 24.35 25.23
CA ILE A 4 25.82 24.76 24.06
C ILE A 4 26.10 23.81 22.89
N PHE A 5 27.37 23.44 22.69
CA PHE A 5 27.75 22.45 21.69
C PHE A 5 27.09 21.08 21.93
N ILE A 6 27.08 20.59 23.18
CA ILE A 6 26.39 19.35 23.55
C ILE A 6 24.88 19.46 23.30
N LEU A 7 24.26 20.61 23.60
CA LEU A 7 22.83 20.83 23.36
C LEU A 7 22.50 20.81 21.86
N CYS A 8 23.34 21.42 21.01
CA CYS A 8 23.18 21.39 19.57
C CYS A 8 23.32 19.96 19.00
N VAL A 9 24.28 19.18 19.50
CA VAL A 9 24.46 17.77 19.08
C VAL A 9 23.25 16.92 19.48
N LEU A 10 22.72 17.09 20.70
CA LEU A 10 21.50 16.39 21.14
C LEU A 10 20.27 16.78 20.32
N PHE A 11 20.15 18.06 19.95
CA PHE A 11 19.04 18.54 19.12
C PHE A 11 19.07 17.91 17.72
N ILE A 12 20.25 17.81 17.08
CA ILE A 12 20.39 17.17 15.77
C ILE A 12 20.11 15.65 15.85
N ALA A 13 20.52 14.99 16.93
CA ALA A 13 20.26 13.56 17.13
C ALA A 13 18.77 13.24 17.30
N ALA A 14 17.96 14.16 17.84
CA ALA A 14 16.53 13.96 18.05
C ALA A 14 15.71 13.92 16.74
N PHE A 15 16.22 14.49 15.64
CA PHE A 15 15.54 14.49 14.33
C PHE A 15 15.79 13.22 13.50
N GLN A 16 16.66 12.30 13.94
CA GLN A 16 17.04 11.11 13.18
C GLN A 16 16.04 9.95 13.30
N THR A 17 14.91 10.11 14.00
CA THR A 17 13.98 9.02 14.33
C THR A 17 12.92 8.73 13.27
N GLN A 18 12.87 9.47 12.15
CA GLN A 18 11.79 9.35 11.15
C GLN A 18 12.07 8.37 9.99
N ALA A 19 13.20 7.68 9.98
CA ALA A 19 13.59 6.76 8.90
C ALA A 19 13.50 5.28 9.28
N GLN A 20 12.60 4.91 10.20
CA GLN A 20 12.31 3.49 10.42
C GLN A 20 11.48 2.98 9.25
N ILE A 21 12.10 2.17 8.37
CA ILE A 21 11.39 1.40 7.36
C ILE A 21 10.43 0.48 8.13
N LEU A 22 9.15 0.85 8.20
CA LEU A 22 8.14 -0.05 8.69
C LEU A 22 8.03 -1.21 7.70
N PRO A 23 7.94 -2.46 8.16
CA PRO A 23 7.68 -3.58 7.25
C PRO A 23 6.32 -3.35 6.58
N THR A 24 6.35 -3.09 5.28
CA THR A 24 5.16 -2.98 4.45
C THR A 24 4.90 -4.30 3.74
N ALA A 25 3.63 -4.61 3.48
CA ALA A 25 3.26 -5.77 2.68
C ALA A 25 3.18 -5.41 1.19
N ASN A 26 3.32 -6.42 0.33
CA ASN A 26 3.00 -6.30 -1.09
C ASN A 26 1.83 -7.25 -1.39
N LEU A 27 0.94 -6.82 -2.27
CA LEU A 27 -0.20 -7.62 -2.71
C LEU A 27 -0.13 -7.82 -4.21
N THR A 28 -0.26 -9.05 -4.67
CA THR A 28 -0.41 -9.37 -6.10
C THR A 28 -1.68 -10.18 -6.28
N ILE A 29 -2.56 -9.73 -7.16
CA ILE A 29 -3.78 -10.43 -7.54
C ILE A 29 -3.76 -10.61 -9.06
N PHE A 30 -4.02 -11.82 -9.53
CA PHE A 30 -4.11 -12.13 -10.94
C PHE A 30 -5.29 -13.07 -11.21
N SER A 31 -5.86 -12.96 -12.41
CA SER A 31 -6.85 -13.91 -12.91
C SER A 31 -6.15 -15.00 -13.71
N GLU A 32 -6.37 -16.26 -13.32
CA GLU A 32 -5.87 -17.43 -14.05
C GLU A 32 -6.53 -17.57 -15.42
N ASP A 33 -7.86 -17.32 -15.49
CA ASP A 33 -8.66 -17.45 -16.71
C ASP A 33 -8.58 -16.21 -17.63
N GLY A 34 -7.75 -15.21 -17.28
CA GLY A 34 -7.59 -13.99 -18.06
C GLY A 34 -8.74 -12.99 -17.96
N GLN A 35 -9.60 -13.12 -16.95
CA GLN A 35 -10.67 -12.16 -16.68
C GLN A 35 -10.06 -10.83 -16.21
N ARG A 36 -10.48 -9.73 -16.84
CA ARG A 36 -10.07 -8.39 -16.41
C ARG A 36 -10.93 -7.94 -15.24
N PHE A 37 -10.31 -7.27 -14.28
CA PHE A 37 -10.99 -6.81 -13.08
C PHE A 37 -10.47 -5.47 -12.57
N PHE A 38 -11.27 -4.88 -11.69
CA PHE A 38 -10.93 -3.76 -10.84
C PHE A 38 -10.72 -4.26 -9.41
N LEU A 39 -9.62 -3.83 -8.80
CA LEU A 39 -9.35 -4.04 -7.38
C LEU A 39 -9.82 -2.83 -6.60
N ILE A 40 -10.70 -3.06 -5.62
CA ILE A 40 -11.14 -2.07 -4.65
C ILE A 40 -10.47 -2.41 -3.32
N GLN A 41 -9.75 -1.46 -2.74
CA GLN A 41 -9.16 -1.56 -1.40
C GLN A 41 -9.77 -0.50 -0.49
N ASN A 42 -10.38 -0.92 0.62
CA ASN A 42 -11.03 -0.02 1.59
C ASN A 42 -12.03 0.96 0.94
N GLY A 43 -12.69 0.52 -0.14
CA GLY A 43 -13.63 1.34 -0.92
C GLY A 43 -13.01 2.15 -2.06
N GLU A 44 -11.69 2.17 -2.19
CA GLU A 44 -10.97 2.90 -3.24
C GLU A 44 -10.50 1.98 -4.36
N ARG A 45 -10.82 2.35 -5.60
CA ARG A 45 -10.34 1.65 -6.80
C ARG A 45 -8.85 1.91 -7.01
N GLN A 46 -8.08 0.85 -7.15
CA GLN A 46 -6.61 0.89 -7.23
C GLN A 46 -6.08 0.99 -8.67
N ASN A 47 -6.85 0.53 -9.65
CA ASN A 47 -6.49 0.56 -11.07
C ASN A 47 -7.49 1.38 -11.89
N GLU A 48 -6.99 2.23 -12.78
CA GLU A 48 -7.85 3.09 -13.63
C GLU A 48 -8.59 2.28 -14.70
N GLN A 49 -7.94 1.26 -15.27
CA GLN A 49 -8.47 0.38 -16.31
C GLN A 49 -8.49 -1.06 -15.82
N ALA A 50 -9.44 -1.87 -16.28
CA ALA A 50 -9.53 -3.27 -15.87
C ALA A 50 -8.29 -4.07 -16.34
N GLN A 51 -7.67 -4.81 -15.43
CA GLN A 51 -6.44 -5.56 -15.69
C GLN A 51 -6.60 -7.01 -15.23
N THR A 52 -5.79 -7.91 -15.79
CA THR A 52 -5.74 -9.33 -15.40
C THR A 52 -4.72 -9.61 -14.31
N ASN A 53 -3.84 -8.65 -14.02
CA ASN A 53 -2.79 -8.75 -13.02
C ASN A 53 -2.52 -7.36 -12.44
N ILE A 54 -2.63 -7.25 -11.12
CA ILE A 54 -2.36 -6.02 -10.36
C ILE A 54 -1.39 -6.36 -9.25
N ARG A 55 -0.36 -5.53 -9.11
CA ARG A 55 0.58 -5.55 -7.99
C ARG A 55 0.56 -4.21 -7.28
N ILE A 56 0.29 -4.24 -5.99
CA ILE A 56 0.39 -3.09 -5.10
C ILE A 56 1.59 -3.31 -4.19
N GLU A 57 2.45 -2.32 -4.12
CA GLU A 57 3.64 -2.33 -3.26
C GLU A 57 3.45 -1.39 -2.08
N GLU A 58 4.24 -1.64 -1.04
CA GLU A 58 4.35 -0.76 0.13
C GLU A 58 3.01 -0.49 0.83
N LEU A 59 2.17 -1.52 1.03
CA LEU A 59 0.93 -1.39 1.81
C LEU A 59 1.26 -1.10 3.28
N PRO A 60 0.95 0.10 3.81
CA PRO A 60 1.34 0.48 5.18
C PRO A 60 0.40 -0.04 6.27
N GLN A 61 -0.84 -0.41 5.92
CA GLN A 61 -1.83 -0.83 6.91
C GLN A 61 -1.77 -2.35 7.15
N PRO A 62 -2.03 -2.80 8.38
CA PRO A 62 -2.03 -4.23 8.68
C PRO A 62 -3.23 -4.98 8.07
N TYR A 63 -4.32 -4.29 7.75
CA TYR A 63 -5.55 -4.89 7.24
C TYR A 63 -6.14 -4.04 6.11
N TYR A 64 -6.66 -4.72 5.09
CA TYR A 64 -7.40 -4.12 3.99
C TYR A 64 -8.66 -4.94 3.72
N ASN A 65 -9.76 -4.25 3.41
CA ASN A 65 -10.93 -4.88 2.81
C ASN A 65 -10.76 -4.86 1.30
N SER A 66 -10.60 -6.03 0.69
CA SER A 66 -10.41 -6.18 -0.75
C SER A 66 -11.69 -6.66 -1.42
N LYS A 67 -12.07 -5.99 -2.50
CA LYS A 67 -13.16 -6.41 -3.38
C LYS A 67 -12.68 -6.45 -4.83
N ILE A 68 -13.08 -7.49 -5.55
CA ILE A 68 -12.85 -7.65 -6.98
C ILE A 68 -14.15 -7.42 -7.74
N ILE A 69 -14.13 -6.47 -8.67
CA ILE A 69 -15.23 -6.21 -9.60
C ILE A 69 -14.74 -6.54 -11.00
N PHE A 70 -15.34 -7.53 -11.65
CA PHE A 70 -14.96 -7.91 -13.01
C PHE A 70 -15.40 -6.85 -14.04
N GLU A 71 -14.65 -6.74 -15.13
CA GLU A 71 -15.03 -5.89 -16.27
C GLU A 71 -16.35 -6.34 -16.89
N ASP A 72 -16.56 -7.66 -16.92
CA ASP A 72 -17.80 -8.28 -17.34
C ASP A 72 -18.85 -8.20 -16.21
N PRO A 73 -19.93 -7.43 -16.38
CA PRO A 73 -20.94 -7.24 -15.34
C PRO A 73 -21.79 -8.49 -15.08
N SER A 74 -21.70 -9.52 -15.92
CA SER A 74 -22.36 -10.82 -15.69
C SER A 74 -21.65 -11.65 -14.61
N GLN A 75 -20.38 -11.35 -14.33
CA GLN A 75 -19.58 -12.04 -13.33
C GLN A 75 -19.83 -11.44 -11.95
N LYS A 76 -19.99 -12.31 -10.95
CA LYS A 76 -20.25 -11.89 -9.57
C LYS A 76 -18.97 -11.30 -8.95
N GLU A 77 -19.11 -10.21 -8.20
CA GLU A 77 -18.02 -9.66 -7.40
C GLU A 77 -17.54 -10.65 -6.32
N ILE A 78 -16.27 -10.50 -5.91
CA ILE A 78 -15.64 -11.28 -4.83
C ILE A 78 -15.26 -10.30 -3.70
N SER A 79 -15.50 -10.65 -2.43
CA SER A 79 -15.22 -9.83 -1.25
C SER A 79 -14.90 -10.70 -0.03
#